data_AF-A0A5D0SPD1-F1
#
_entry.id   AF-A0A5D0SPD1-F1
#
_cell.length_a   1.000
_cell.length_b   1.000
_cell.length_c   1.000
_cell.angle_alpha   90.00
_cell.angle_beta   90.00
_cell.angle_gamma   90.00
#
_symmetry.space_group_name_H-M   'P 1'
#
loop_
_entity.id
_entity.type
_entity.pdbx_description
1 polymer ?
#
loop_
_entity_poly.entity_id
_entity_poly.type
_entity_poly.pdbx_seq_one_letter_code
_entity_poly.pdbx_strand_id
1 'polypeptide(L)'
;MTSTALPSRLIGAADRIPASLAELAGPEHGRVELPVRLAWSGPSDFDVSDPRERLTLYCLLLDCGQRGDIIRYVNPELLRRDWPRMRRLTARRLISLWERRLPDLATA
;
A
#
# COMPACT_ATOMS: atom_id res chain seq x y z
N MET A 1 -25.15 -15.49 -24.96
CA MET A 1 -23.69 -15.35 -24.76
C MET A 1 -23.44 -14.20 -23.80
N THR A 2 -23.49 -14.46 -22.49
CA THR A 2 -23.18 -13.45 -21.46
C THR A 2 -21.69 -13.55 -21.17
N SER A 3 -20.92 -12.59 -21.68
CA SER A 3 -19.53 -12.40 -21.28
C SER A 3 -19.55 -11.95 -19.82
N THR A 4 -19.27 -12.86 -18.90
CA THR A 4 -19.00 -12.51 -17.50
C THR A 4 -17.70 -11.71 -17.50
N ALA A 5 -17.82 -10.39 -17.56
CA ALA A 5 -16.68 -9.50 -17.36
C ALA A 5 -16.03 -9.91 -16.04
N LEU A 6 -14.78 -10.37 -16.11
CA LEU A 6 -14.03 -10.80 -14.94
C LEU A 6 -14.11 -9.69 -13.89
N PRO A 7 -14.39 -10.02 -12.62
CA PRO A 7 -14.41 -9.04 -11.56
C PRO A 7 -13.12 -8.22 -11.64
N SER A 8 -13.26 -6.89 -11.74
CA SER A 8 -12.12 -5.98 -11.77
C SER A 8 -11.19 -6.33 -10.60
N ARG A 9 -9.88 -6.42 -10.84
CA ARG A 9 -8.87 -6.71 -9.79
C ARG A 9 -8.94 -5.78 -8.57
N LEU A 10 -9.71 -4.69 -8.69
CA LEU A 10 -10.01 -3.71 -7.65
C LEU A 10 -11.17 -4.11 -6.72
N ILE A 11 -11.90 -5.20 -6.99
CA ILE A 11 -12.97 -5.68 -6.11
C ILE A 11 -12.32 -6.16 -4.80
N GLY A 12 -12.72 -5.58 -3.67
CA GLY A 12 -12.10 -5.78 -2.36
C GLY A 12 -10.82 -4.96 -2.11
N ALA A 13 -10.29 -4.24 -3.12
CA ALA A 13 -9.14 -3.35 -2.92
C ALA A 13 -9.49 -2.12 -2.06
N ALA A 14 -10.77 -1.77 -1.93
CA ALA A 14 -11.22 -0.75 -1.00
C ALA A 14 -11.30 -1.25 0.46
N ASP A 15 -11.55 -2.55 0.65
CA ASP A 15 -11.74 -3.15 1.98
C ASP A 15 -10.41 -3.38 2.71
N ARG A 16 -9.32 -3.49 1.95
CA ARG A 16 -7.96 -3.51 2.51
C ARG A 16 -7.47 -2.13 2.98
N ILE A 17 -8.11 -1.04 2.56
CA ILE A 17 -7.64 0.31 2.92
C ILE A 17 -8.14 0.62 4.33
N PRO A 18 -7.26 1.01 5.28
CA PRO A 18 -7.69 1.42 6.61
C PRO A 18 -8.60 2.64 6.53
N ALA A 19 -9.43 2.85 7.55
CA ALA A 19 -10.39 3.95 7.55
C ALA A 19 -9.72 5.30 7.86
N SER A 20 -8.52 5.29 8.45
CA SER A 20 -7.74 6.48 8.73
C SER A 20 -6.23 6.21 8.69
N LEU A 21 -5.43 7.27 8.50
CA LEU A 21 -3.97 7.18 8.62
C LEU A 21 -3.52 6.88 10.06
N ALA A 22 -4.32 7.25 11.07
CA ALA A 22 -3.99 6.99 12.47
C ALA A 22 -3.98 5.50 12.84
N GLU A 23 -4.62 4.64 12.03
CA GLU A 23 -4.54 3.19 12.21
C GLU A 23 -3.20 2.60 11.78
N LEU A 24 -2.40 3.34 11.02
CA LEU A 24 -1.11 2.88 10.51
C LEU A 24 -0.08 2.88 11.64
N ALA A 25 0.48 1.71 11.92
CA ALA A 25 1.43 1.46 13.00
C ALA A 25 2.78 0.96 12.48
N GLY A 26 3.06 1.12 11.19
CA GLY A 26 4.31 0.71 10.59
C GLY A 26 5.52 1.46 11.14
N PRO A 27 6.70 0.81 11.17
CA PRO A 27 7.92 1.42 11.68
C PRO A 27 8.36 2.59 10.79
N GLU A 28 8.90 3.62 11.41
CA GLU A 28 9.45 4.78 10.69
C GLU A 28 10.88 4.52 10.18
N HIS A 29 11.62 3.64 10.85
CA HIS A 29 13.02 3.33 10.56
C HIS A 29 13.32 1.85 10.82
N GLY A 30 14.39 1.36 10.20
CA GLY A 30 14.88 -0.02 10.36
C GLY A 30 14.36 -0.98 9.28
N ARG A 31 14.57 -2.27 9.51
CA ARG A 31 14.16 -3.33 8.57
C ARG A 31 12.82 -3.93 8.92
N VAL A 32 12.03 -4.19 7.89
CA VAL A 32 10.73 -4.85 7.95
C VAL A 32 10.81 -6.17 7.22
N GLU A 33 10.42 -7.24 7.88
CA GLU A 33 10.26 -8.55 7.26
C GLU A 33 8.79 -8.82 6.91
N LEU A 34 8.55 -9.10 5.64
CA LEU A 34 7.26 -9.50 5.10
C LEU A 34 7.02 -11.00 5.30
N PRO A 35 5.77 -11.40 5.59
CA PRO A 35 5.40 -12.80 5.64
C PRO A 35 5.58 -13.44 4.27
N VAL A 36 5.90 -14.74 4.27
CA VAL A 36 6.11 -15.54 3.04
C VAL A 36 4.98 -15.39 2.03
N ARG A 37 3.74 -15.15 2.47
CA ARG A 37 2.58 -14.93 1.59
C ARG A 37 2.72 -13.71 0.67
N LEU A 38 3.43 -12.66 1.12
CA LEU A 38 3.72 -11.46 0.33
C LEU A 38 5.05 -11.56 -0.43
N ALA A 39 5.99 -12.35 0.09
CA ALA A 39 7.31 -12.54 -0.49
C ALA A 39 7.56 -14.02 -0.86
N TRP A 40 6.76 -14.57 -1.79
CA TRP A 40 6.87 -15.98 -2.21
C TRP A 40 8.25 -16.32 -2.83
N SER A 41 8.87 -15.37 -3.52
CA SER A 41 10.19 -15.56 -4.15
C SER A 41 11.00 -14.26 -4.31
N GLY A 42 10.53 -13.17 -3.69
CA GLY A 42 11.18 -11.87 -3.73
C GLY A 42 11.91 -11.56 -2.42
N PRO A 43 12.59 -10.42 -2.32
CA PRO A 43 13.12 -9.94 -1.05
C PRO A 43 11.98 -9.87 -0.03
N SER A 44 12.18 -10.53 1.12
CA SER A 44 11.26 -10.48 2.25
C SER A 44 11.65 -9.40 3.24
N ASP A 45 12.91 -8.94 3.23
CA ASP A 45 13.37 -7.84 4.05
C ASP A 45 13.43 -6.54 3.25
N PHE A 46 12.95 -5.46 3.86
CA PHE A 46 12.99 -4.12 3.29
C PHE A 46 13.43 -3.14 4.36
N ASP A 47 14.42 -2.30 4.08
CA ASP A 47 14.78 -1.18 4.93
C ASP A 47 13.84 0.01 4.69
N VAL A 48 12.99 0.33 5.67
CA VAL A 48 12.07 1.48 5.55
C VAL A 48 12.80 2.82 5.66
N SER A 49 14.05 2.81 6.11
CA SER A 49 14.92 3.99 6.14
C SER A 49 15.41 4.33 4.73
N ASP A 50 15.60 3.34 3.85
CA ASP A 50 15.92 3.58 2.43
C ASP A 50 14.64 3.97 1.66
N PRO A 51 14.56 5.19 1.09
CA PRO A 51 13.39 5.63 0.33
C PRO A 51 13.05 4.76 -0.88
N ARG A 52 14.01 4.06 -1.50
CA ARG A 52 13.76 3.20 -2.66
C ARG A 52 13.16 1.86 -2.25
N GLU A 53 13.69 1.25 -1.19
CA GLU A 53 13.15 0.00 -0.64
C GLU A 53 11.78 0.24 -0.03
N ARG A 54 11.60 1.31 0.75
CA ARG A 54 10.30 1.71 1.29
C ARG A 54 9.25 1.91 0.21
N LEU A 55 9.61 2.59 -0.89
CA LEU A 55 8.68 2.81 -2.01
C LEU A 55 8.26 1.48 -2.65
N THR A 56 9.21 0.54 -2.80
CA THR A 56 8.93 -0.80 -3.33
C THR A 56 8.00 -1.58 -2.38
N LEU A 57 8.31 -1.58 -1.08
CA LEU A 57 7.49 -2.20 -0.04
C LEU A 57 6.06 -1.66 -0.04
N TYR A 58 5.89 -0.34 -0.06
CA TYR A 58 4.56 0.25 -0.01
C TYR A 58 3.78 -0.02 -1.31
N CYS A 59 4.42 0.05 -2.48
CA CYS A 59 3.77 -0.32 -3.75
C CYS A 59 3.30 -1.78 -3.73
N LEU A 60 4.11 -2.69 -3.19
CA LEU A 60 3.76 -4.10 -3.02
C LEU A 60 2.56 -4.28 -2.07
N LEU A 61 2.54 -3.57 -0.94
CA LEU A 61 1.42 -3.62 0.02
C LEU A 61 0.13 -3.03 -0.55
N LEU A 62 0.22 -1.99 -1.38
CA LEU A 62 -0.92 -1.44 -2.08
C LEU A 62 -1.54 -2.45 -3.06
N ASP A 63 -0.70 -3.20 -3.79
CA ASP A 63 -1.14 -4.15 -4.82
C ASP A 63 -1.56 -5.52 -4.24
N CYS A 64 -0.83 -6.04 -3.27
CA CYS A 64 -0.99 -7.40 -2.73
C CYS A 64 -1.38 -7.46 -1.25
N GLY A 65 -1.12 -6.41 -0.47
CA GLY A 65 -1.32 -6.39 0.97
C GLY A 65 -2.79 -6.44 1.39
N GLN A 66 -3.07 -7.10 2.51
CA GLN A 66 -4.36 -7.00 3.19
C GLN A 66 -4.36 -5.84 4.19
N ARG A 67 -5.53 -5.49 4.74
CA ARG A 67 -5.65 -4.38 5.71
C ARG A 67 -4.69 -4.52 6.88
N GLY A 68 -4.58 -5.73 7.43
CA GLY A 68 -3.67 -6.01 8.55
C GLY A 68 -2.20 -5.80 8.19
N ASP A 69 -1.80 -6.15 6.97
CA ASP A 69 -0.43 -5.93 6.49
C ASP A 69 -0.15 -4.44 6.31
N ILE A 70 -1.09 -3.70 5.71
CA ILE A 70 -0.98 -2.25 5.52
C ILE A 70 -0.84 -1.55 6.87
N ILE A 71 -1.71 -1.86 7.84
CA ILE A 71 -1.66 -1.31 9.20
C ILE A 71 -0.32 -1.61 9.88
N ARG A 72 0.19 -2.83 9.72
CA ARG A 72 1.40 -3.29 10.40
C ARG A 72 2.69 -2.73 9.82
N TYR A 73 2.73 -2.48 8.51
CA TYR A 73 3.98 -2.21 7.80
C TYR A 73 4.09 -0.81 7.21
N VAL A 74 2.97 -0.11 7.04
CA VAL A 74 2.96 1.26 6.51
C VAL A 74 2.97 2.26 7.65
N ASN A 75 3.84 3.26 7.56
CA ASN A 75 3.89 4.38 8.49
C ASN A 75 3.12 5.57 7.89
N PRO A 76 2.28 6.26 8.67
CA PRO A 76 1.42 7.33 8.14
C PRO A 76 2.19 8.54 7.60
N GLU A 77 3.27 8.94 8.27
CA GLU A 77 4.08 10.09 7.88
C GLU A 77 4.90 9.79 6.62
N LEU A 78 5.50 8.59 6.57
CA LEU A 78 6.27 8.16 5.40
C LEU A 78 5.38 7.92 4.18
N LEU A 79 4.17 7.38 4.39
CA LEU A 79 3.19 7.22 3.33
C LEU A 79 2.82 8.56 2.73
N ARG A 80 2.49 9.57 3.57
CA ARG A 80 2.21 10.94 3.10
C ARG A 80 3.37 11.50 2.29
N ARG A 81 4.60 11.35 2.78
CA ARG A 81 5.81 11.84 2.10
C ARG A 81 6.03 11.21 0.72
N ASP A 82 5.82 9.90 0.61
CA ASP A 82 6.09 9.17 -0.64
C ASP A 82 4.89 9.12 -1.58
N TRP A 83 3.69 9.49 -1.10
CA TRP A 83 2.44 9.46 -1.86
C TRP A 83 2.55 10.13 -3.24
N PRO A 84 3.13 11.34 -3.39
CA PRO A 84 3.25 11.98 -4.70
C PRO A 84 4.09 11.18 -5.72
N ARG A 85 5.03 10.36 -5.25
CA ARG A 85 5.80 9.44 -6.10
C ARG A 85 4.99 8.20 -6.44
N MET A 86 4.33 7.59 -5.46
CA MET A 86 3.47 6.42 -5.65
C MET A 86 2.36 6.69 -6.68
N ARG A 87 1.74 7.88 -6.62
CA ARG A 87 0.71 8.32 -7.59
C ARG A 87 1.16 8.24 -9.05
N ARG A 88 2.45 8.40 -9.32
CA ARG A 88 3.03 8.34 -10.68
C ARG A 88 3.34 6.92 -11.13
N LEU A 89 3.55 6.01 -10.19
CA LEU A 89 3.97 4.63 -10.45
C LEU A 89 2.79 3.65 -10.45
N THR A 90 1.70 4.01 -9.79
CA THR A 90 0.54 3.13 -9.57
C THR A 90 -0.65 3.52 -10.46
N ALA A 91 -1.54 2.56 -10.73
CA ALA A 91 -2.76 2.79 -11.51
C ALA A 91 -3.65 3.87 -10.87
N ARG A 92 -4.07 4.85 -11.67
CA ARG A 92 -4.92 5.98 -11.22
C ARG A 92 -6.16 5.55 -10.44
N ARG A 93 -6.81 4.45 -10.83
CA ARG A 93 -8.00 3.94 -10.14
C ARG A 93 -7.73 3.51 -8.70
N LEU A 94 -6.55 2.90 -8.45
CA LEU A 94 -6.14 2.50 -7.11
C LEU A 94 -5.83 3.73 -6.27
N ILE A 95 -5.08 4.69 -6.82
CA ILE A 95 -4.80 5.98 -6.17
C ILE A 95 -6.10 6.70 -5.79
N SER A 96 -7.07 6.80 -6.70
CA SER A 96 -8.35 7.44 -6.39
C SER A 96 -9.15 6.70 -5.32
N LEU A 97 -9.00 5.38 -5.16
CA LEU A 97 -9.64 4.64 -4.06
C LEU A 97 -9.01 4.99 -2.72
N TRP A 98 -7.67 5.07 -2.68
CA TRP A 98 -6.92 5.46 -1.49
C TRP A 98 -7.22 6.91 -1.10
N GLU A 99 -7.14 7.86 -2.03
CA GLU A 99 -7.48 9.27 -1.77
C GLU A 99 -8.94 9.46 -1.32
N ARG A 100 -9.88 8.63 -1.80
CA ARG A 100 -11.27 8.66 -1.32
C ARG A 100 -11.44 8.14 0.10
N ARG A 101 -10.67 7.13 0.52
CA ARG A 101 -10.73 6.55 1.86
C ARG A 101 -9.87 7.30 2.86
N LEU A 102 -8.79 7.91 2.38
CA LEU A 102 -7.80 8.65 3.16
C LEU A 102 -7.60 10.04 2.51
N PRO A 103 -8.51 10.99 2.76
CA PRO A 103 -8.48 12.32 2.14
C PRO A 103 -7.18 13.07 2.41
N ASP A 104 -6.56 12.83 3.57
CA ASP A 104 -5.28 13.42 3.97
C ASP A 104 -4.14 13.14 2.97
N LEU A 105 -4.21 12.04 2.23
CA LEU A 105 -3.23 11.71 1.19
C LEU A 105 -3.39 12.58 -0.06
N ALA A 106 -4.59 13.08 -0.35
CA ALA A 106 -4.80 13.95 -1.50
C ALA A 106 -4.26 15.38 -1.27
N THR A 107 -4.08 15.76 0.00
CA THR A 107 -3.57 17.08 0.41
C THR A 107 -2.06 17.09 0.65
N ALA A 108 -1.41 15.91 0.66
CA ALA A 108 0.03 15.73 0.78
C ALA A 108 0.78 15.95 -0.55
#